data_AF-A0A3D2IRE2-F1
#
_entry.id   AF-A0A3D2IRE2-F1
#
_cell.length_a   1.000
_cell.length_b   1.000
_cell.length_c   1.000
_cell.angle_alpha   90.00
_cell.angle_beta   90.00
_cell.angle_gamma   90.00
#
_symmetry.space_group_name_H-M   'P 1'
#
loop_
_entity.id
_entity.type
_entity.pdbx_description
1 polymer ?
#
loop_
_entity_poly.entity_id
_entity_poly.type
_entity_poly.pdbx_seq_one_letter_code
_entity_poly.pdbx_strand_id
1 'polypeptide(L)'
;SDIQVRIAEGLTILPFFTPAAIPGLFVGCIIGNMLGGAIPLDVVFGSLATLIGALGTWAIGNRIRKTRAKSGFRFLLPLPPIAANTIIVPLILYYGYGIPVPIWIQMLTVGAGEVISCGVFGMVILFALEKVGGQAWQALKG
;
A
#
# COMPACT_ATOMS: atom_id res chain seq x y z
N SER A 1 20.36 1.09 -9.06
CA SER A 1 20.79 1.21 -7.65
C SER A 1 19.68 1.88 -6.89
N ASP A 2 18.59 1.18 -6.56
CA ASP A 2 17.35 1.89 -6.29
C ASP A 2 16.61 1.27 -5.11
N ILE A 3 16.97 1.73 -3.92
CA ILE A 3 16.07 1.71 -2.76
C ILE A 3 14.99 2.77 -3.04
N GLN A 4 14.13 2.50 -4.02
CA GLN A 4 12.94 3.30 -4.25
C GLN A 4 11.94 2.91 -3.17
N VAL A 5 11.92 3.72 -2.11
CA VAL A 5 10.81 3.76 -1.17
C VAL A 5 9.55 3.96 -2.01
N ARG A 6 8.73 2.92 -2.19
CA ARG A 6 7.53 2.99 -3.02
C ARG A 6 6.52 3.90 -2.31
N ILE A 7 6.60 5.21 -2.56
CA ILE A 7 5.64 6.19 -2.03
C ILE A 7 4.21 5.79 -2.42
N ALA A 8 4.06 5.17 -3.60
CA ALA A 8 2.85 4.53 -4.11
C ALA A 8 2.18 3.58 -3.11
N GLU A 9 2.95 2.93 -2.23
CA GLU A 9 2.43 1.96 -1.26
C GLU A 9 1.85 2.67 -0.04
N GLY A 10 2.38 3.83 0.37
CA GLY A 10 1.75 4.68 1.39
C GLY A 10 0.35 5.17 0.98
N LEU A 11 0.06 5.23 -0.32
CA LEU A 11 -1.27 5.56 -0.86
C LEU A 11 -2.26 4.39 -0.78
N THR A 12 -1.83 3.17 -0.43
CA THR A 12 -2.73 2.01 -0.21
C THR A 12 -3.67 2.18 0.98
N ILE A 13 -3.50 3.26 1.76
CA ILE A 13 -4.46 3.71 2.77
C ILE A 13 -5.68 4.43 2.15
N LEU A 14 -5.58 5.00 0.94
CA LEU A 14 -6.67 5.72 0.28
C LEU A 14 -7.93 4.89 -0.02
N PRO A 15 -7.83 3.60 -0.40
CA PRO A 15 -8.97 2.70 -0.51
C PRO A 15 -9.88 2.71 0.72
N PHE A 16 -9.35 2.98 1.92
CA PHE A 16 -10.16 3.19 3.12
C PHE A 16 -11.19 4.31 2.94
N PHE A 17 -10.80 5.43 2.35
CA PHE A 17 -11.64 6.61 2.16
C PHE A 17 -12.50 6.53 0.92
N THR A 18 -11.95 6.07 -0.20
CA THR A 18 -12.66 5.95 -1.47
C THR A 18 -12.30 4.65 -2.20
N PRO A 19 -13.28 3.82 -2.59
CA PRO A 19 -13.00 2.61 -3.37
C PRO A 19 -12.41 2.94 -4.76
N ALA A 20 -12.59 4.16 -5.26
CA ALA A 20 -12.00 4.62 -6.51
C ALA A 20 -10.46 4.69 -6.47
N ALA A 21 -9.85 4.68 -5.28
CA ALA A 21 -8.39 4.65 -5.14
C ALA A 21 -7.78 3.29 -5.53
N ILE A 22 -8.55 2.21 -5.51
CA ILE A 22 -8.09 0.86 -5.87
C ILE A 22 -7.61 0.80 -7.34
N PRO A 23 -8.44 1.18 -8.35
CA PRO A 23 -7.97 1.22 -9.74
C PRO A 23 -6.91 2.30 -9.97
N GLY A 24 -6.96 3.42 -9.22
CA GLY A 24 -5.92 4.46 -9.28
C GLY A 24 -4.54 3.96 -8.88
N LEU A 25 -4.46 3.15 -7.80
CA LEU A 25 -3.23 2.51 -7.34
C LEU A 25 -2.72 1.47 -8.34
N PHE A 26 -3.62 0.68 -8.93
CA PHE A 26 -3.25 -0.32 -9.94
C PHE A 26 -2.64 0.33 -11.18
N VAL A 27 -3.30 1.35 -11.74
CA VAL A 27 -2.79 2.09 -12.90
C VAL A 27 -1.51 2.85 -12.56
N GLY A 28 -1.44 3.46 -11.37
CA GLY A 28 -0.24 4.13 -10.88
C GLY A 28 0.96 3.18 -10.73
N CYS A 29 0.74 1.95 -10.25
CA CYS A 29 1.77 0.91 -10.14
C CYS A 29 2.25 0.47 -11.53
N ILE A 30 1.33 0.28 -12.49
CA ILE A 30 1.69 -0.05 -13.88
C ILE A 30 2.56 1.04 -14.49
N ILE A 31 2.12 2.31 -14.41
CA ILE A 31 2.87 3.44 -14.97
C ILE A 31 4.23 3.60 -14.28
N GLY A 32 4.26 3.48 -12.95
CA GLY A 32 5.50 3.56 -12.17
C GLY A 32 6.51 2.48 -12.56
N ASN A 33 6.05 1.23 -12.72
CA ASN A 33 6.89 0.12 -13.13
C ASN A 33 7.34 0.24 -14.61
N MET A 34 6.49 0.78 -15.49
CA MET A 34 6.86 1.07 -16.88
C MET A 34 7.90 2.19 -16.99
N LEU A 35 7.76 3.27 -16.22
CA LEU A 35 8.72 4.38 -16.20
C LEU A 35 10.03 4.03 -15.49
N GLY A 36 9.96 3.15 -14.48
CA GLY A 36 11.12 2.64 -13.75
C GLY A 36 11.96 1.62 -14.53
N GLY A 37 11.54 1.24 -15.75
CA GLY A 37 12.21 0.21 -16.54
C GLY A 37 12.12 -1.19 -15.92
N ALA A 38 11.08 -1.44 -15.12
CA ALA A 38 10.92 -2.70 -14.44
C ALA A 38 10.53 -3.81 -15.41
N ILE A 39 10.96 -5.05 -15.13
CA ILE A 39 10.57 -6.21 -15.94
C ILE A 39 9.05 -6.38 -15.97
N PRO A 40 8.47 -6.90 -17.07
CA PRO A 40 7.02 -7.12 -17.20
C PRO A 40 6.44 -7.97 -16.06
N LEU A 41 7.25 -8.88 -15.51
CA LEU A 41 6.87 -9.69 -14.35
C LEU A 41 6.59 -8.82 -13.11
N ASP A 42 7.39 -7.79 -12.85
CA ASP A 42 7.19 -6.85 -11.74
C ASP A 42 5.98 -5.96 -11.99
N VAL A 43 5.76 -5.55 -13.24
CA VAL A 43 4.55 -4.81 -13.62
C VAL A 43 3.30 -5.61 -13.30
N VAL A 44 3.24 -6.89 -13.67
CA VAL A 44 2.05 -7.72 -13.44
C VAL A 44 1.91 -8.13 -11.98
N PHE A 45 2.93 -8.78 -11.41
CA PHE A 45 2.86 -9.31 -10.06
C PHE A 45 2.92 -8.21 -8.99
N GLY A 46 3.68 -7.14 -9.22
CA GLY A 46 3.69 -5.97 -8.35
C GLY A 46 2.35 -5.25 -8.33
N SER A 47 1.74 -5.00 -9.49
CA SER A 47 0.41 -4.38 -9.54
C SER A 47 -0.68 -5.26 -8.91
N LEU A 48 -0.57 -6.58 -9.05
CA LEU A 48 -1.45 -7.54 -8.35
C LEU A 48 -1.24 -7.50 -6.84
N ALA A 49 0.00 -7.41 -6.37
CA ALA A 49 0.31 -7.28 -4.94
C ALA A 49 -0.34 -6.02 -4.35
N THR A 50 -0.15 -4.88 -5.01
CA THR A 50 -0.75 -3.60 -4.62
C THR A 50 -2.28 -3.67 -4.67
N LEU A 51 -2.87 -4.35 -5.67
CA LEU A 51 -4.32 -4.52 -5.78
C LEU A 51 -4.89 -5.36 -4.62
N ILE A 52 -4.24 -6.48 -4.28
CA ILE A 52 -4.63 -7.34 -3.15
C ILE A 52 -4.48 -6.57 -1.83
N GLY A 53 -3.38 -5.83 -1.66
CA GLY A 53 -3.15 -4.95 -0.51
C GLY A 53 -4.26 -3.91 -0.36
N ALA A 54 -4.58 -3.19 -1.45
CA ALA A 54 -5.63 -2.18 -1.50
C ALA A 54 -7.02 -2.75 -1.20
N LEU A 55 -7.36 -3.91 -1.74
CA LEU A 55 -8.61 -4.62 -1.44
C LEU A 55 -8.68 -5.06 0.03
N GLY A 56 -7.56 -5.55 0.58
CA GLY A 56 -7.43 -5.91 1.99
C GLY A 56 -7.65 -4.69 2.89
N THR A 57 -7.01 -3.57 2.59
CA THR A 57 -7.18 -2.31 3.33
C THR A 57 -8.62 -1.81 3.24
N TRP A 58 -9.26 -1.88 2.07
CA TRP A 58 -10.67 -1.52 1.91
C TRP A 58 -11.60 -2.44 2.72
N ALA A 59 -11.38 -3.76 2.70
CA ALA A 59 -12.18 -4.72 3.45
C ALA A 59 -12.06 -4.53 4.97
N ILE A 60 -10.83 -4.36 5.48
CA ILE A 60 -10.57 -4.02 6.89
C ILE A 60 -11.23 -2.68 7.22
N GLY A 61 -11.07 -1.69 6.36
CA GLY A 61 -11.65 -0.37 6.51
C GLY A 61 -13.16 -0.35 6.64
N ASN A 62 -13.84 -1.06 5.73
CA ASN A 62 -15.28 -1.21 5.73
C ASN A 62 -15.77 -1.88 7.02
N ARG A 63 -15.01 -2.88 7.51
CA ARG A 63 -15.31 -3.58 8.77
C ARG A 63 -15.11 -2.67 9.98
N ILE A 64 -14.04 -1.87 10.02
CA ILE A 64 -13.79 -0.89 11.10
C ILE A 64 -14.94 0.13 11.15
N ARG A 65 -15.36 0.68 10.00
CA ARG A 65 -16.50 1.61 9.92
C ARG A 65 -17.79 1.00 10.45
N LYS A 66 -18.09 -0.24 10.03
CA LYS A 66 -19.33 -0.94 10.42
C LYS A 66 -19.38 -1.25 11.92
N THR A 67 -18.23 -1.50 12.54
CA THR A 67 -18.14 -1.93 13.94
C THR A 67 -17.86 -0.78 14.92
N ARG A 68 -17.70 0.48 14.44
CA ARG A 68 -17.19 1.63 15.22
C ARG A 68 -15.98 1.26 16.11
N ALA A 69 -15.13 0.36 15.63
CA ALA A 69 -14.00 -0.12 16.42
C ALA A 69 -13.04 1.04 16.71
N LYS A 70 -12.65 1.20 17.99
CA LYS A 70 -11.74 2.24 18.50
C LYS A 70 -10.49 2.39 17.62
N SER A 71 -9.91 3.59 17.60
CA SER A 71 -8.75 4.03 16.82
C SER A 71 -7.54 3.07 16.75
N GLY A 72 -7.42 2.09 17.65
CA GLY A 72 -6.36 1.06 17.62
C GLY A 72 -6.45 0.07 16.45
N PHE A 73 -7.64 -0.18 15.89
CA PHE A 73 -7.74 -1.07 14.71
C PHE A 73 -7.23 -0.41 13.42
N ARG A 74 -6.95 0.88 13.42
CA ARG A 74 -6.41 1.60 12.26
C ARG A 74 -4.98 1.18 11.92
N PHE A 75 -4.21 0.70 12.90
CA PHE A 75 -2.88 0.12 12.68
C PHE A 75 -2.93 -1.21 11.88
N LEU A 76 -4.10 -1.82 11.73
CA LEU A 76 -4.31 -2.99 10.87
C LEU A 76 -4.51 -2.62 9.39
N LEU A 77 -4.77 -1.35 9.05
CA LEU A 77 -4.95 -0.89 7.66
C LEU A 77 -3.71 -1.09 6.78
N PRO A 78 -2.48 -0.75 7.22
CA PRO A 78 -1.28 -0.98 6.41
C PRO A 78 -0.82 -2.45 6.41
N LEU A 79 -1.45 -3.33 7.19
CA LEU A 79 -0.99 -4.70 7.39
C LEU A 79 -1.15 -5.58 6.12
N PRO A 80 -2.28 -5.55 5.38
CA PRO A 80 -2.42 -6.22 4.09
C PRO A 80 -1.41 -5.79 3.02
N PRO A 81 -1.20 -4.48 2.74
CA PRO A 81 -0.23 -4.06 1.74
C PRO A 81 1.21 -4.41 2.14
N ILE A 82 1.58 -4.22 3.42
CA ILE A 82 2.90 -4.65 3.92
C ILE A 82 3.08 -6.15 3.69
N ALA A 83 2.12 -6.99 4.09
CA ALA A 83 2.23 -8.43 3.91
C ALA A 83 2.31 -8.85 2.44
N ALA A 84 1.47 -8.28 1.58
CA ALA A 84 1.46 -8.58 0.15
C ALA A 84 2.79 -8.22 -0.51
N ASN A 85 3.30 -7.01 -0.27
CA ASN A 85 4.55 -6.54 -0.89
C ASN A 85 5.79 -7.23 -0.33
N THR A 86 5.83 -7.48 0.98
CA THR A 86 6.96 -8.18 1.61
C THR A 86 7.10 -9.62 1.12
N ILE A 87 6.01 -10.24 0.65
CA ILE A 87 6.05 -11.59 0.08
C ILE A 87 6.30 -11.54 -1.43
N ILE A 88 5.53 -10.74 -2.17
CA ILE A 88 5.51 -10.78 -3.64
C ILE A 88 6.74 -10.09 -4.24
N VAL A 89 7.18 -8.96 -3.68
CA VAL A 89 8.29 -8.18 -4.27
C VAL A 89 9.63 -8.92 -4.21
N PRO A 90 10.02 -9.56 -3.08
CA PRO A 90 11.26 -10.38 -3.02
C PRO A 90 11.23 -11.57 -3.97
N LEU A 91 10.06 -12.16 -4.21
CA LEU A 91 9.91 -13.24 -5.19
C LEU A 91 10.17 -12.70 -6.61
N ILE A 92 9.65 -11.53 -6.97
CA ILE A 92 9.90 -10.89 -8.27
C ILE A 92 11.39 -10.53 -8.42
N LEU A 93 12.03 -9.99 -7.39
CA LEU A 93 13.46 -9.65 -7.43
C LEU A 93 14.34 -10.89 -7.60
N TYR A 94 14.01 -11.98 -6.91
CA TYR A 94 14.77 -13.23 -7.00
C TYR A 94 14.52 -13.97 -8.33
N TYR A 95 13.26 -14.21 -8.69
CA TYR A 95 12.90 -14.98 -9.89
C TYR A 95 12.92 -14.17 -11.19
N GLY A 96 12.56 -12.88 -11.12
CA GLY A 96 12.46 -12.01 -12.28
C GLY A 96 13.77 -11.28 -12.61
N TYR A 97 14.42 -10.67 -11.61
CA TYR A 97 15.68 -9.94 -11.82
C TYR A 97 16.92 -10.81 -11.65
N GLY A 98 16.78 -12.06 -11.17
CA GLY A 98 17.90 -12.97 -10.98
C GLY A 98 18.91 -12.48 -9.93
N ILE A 99 18.46 -11.64 -8.98
CA ILE A 99 19.34 -11.07 -7.96
C ILE A 99 19.80 -12.20 -7.04
N PRO A 100 21.12 -12.48 -6.93
CA PRO A 100 21.65 -13.60 -6.15
C PRO A 100 21.70 -13.27 -4.65
N VAL A 101 20.66 -12.60 -4.14
CA VAL A 101 20.49 -12.28 -2.73
C VAL A 101 19.40 -13.20 -2.18
N PRO A 102 19.60 -13.85 -1.02
CA PRO A 102 18.59 -14.70 -0.41
C PRO A 102 17.25 -13.96 -0.22
N ILE A 103 16.14 -14.62 -0.57
CA ILE A 103 14.79 -14.05 -0.49
C ILE A 103 14.50 -13.49 0.90
N TRP A 104 14.93 -14.17 1.97
CA TRP A 104 14.70 -13.71 3.35
C TRP A 104 15.39 -12.37 3.68
N ILE A 105 16.56 -12.08 3.11
CA ILE A 105 17.23 -10.78 3.27
C ILE A 105 16.42 -9.71 2.52
N GLN A 106 15.98 -10.03 1.32
CA GLN A 106 15.16 -9.12 0.50
C GLN A 106 13.81 -8.84 1.16
N MET A 107 13.19 -9.84 1.79
CA MET A 107 11.98 -9.69 2.60
C MET A 107 12.22 -8.76 3.78
N LEU A 108 13.36 -8.86 4.48
CA LEU A 108 13.68 -7.96 5.59
C LEU A 108 13.84 -6.51 5.12
N THR A 109 14.55 -6.29 4.01
CA THR A 109 14.77 -4.94 3.48
C THR A 109 13.49 -4.31 2.93
N VAL A 110 12.69 -5.08 2.17
CA VAL A 110 11.42 -4.62 1.62
C VAL A 110 10.41 -4.41 2.74
N GLY A 111 10.31 -5.37 3.67
CA GLY A 111 9.39 -5.30 4.81
C GLY A 111 9.69 -4.11 5.71
N ALA A 112 10.97 -3.80 5.97
CA ALA A 112 11.34 -2.61 6.72
C ALA A 112 10.93 -1.31 5.99
N GLY A 113 11.15 -1.25 4.68
CA GLY A 113 10.72 -0.11 3.85
C GLY A 113 9.20 0.07 3.86
N GLU A 114 8.45 -1.02 3.69
CA GLU A 114 6.99 -1.08 3.72
C GLU A 114 6.41 -0.66 5.08
N VAL A 115 7.01 -1.12 6.19
CA VAL A 115 6.60 -0.71 7.54
C VAL A 115 6.77 0.79 7.74
N ILE A 116 7.84 1.38 7.20
CA ILE A 116 8.06 2.83 7.27
C ILE A 116 7.07 3.57 6.34
N SER A 117 6.94 3.14 5.09
CA SER A 117 6.07 3.80 4.09
C SER A 117 4.58 3.65 4.41
N CYS A 118 4.08 2.43 4.54
CA CYS A 118 2.67 2.18 4.81
C CYS A 118 2.34 2.46 6.28
N GLY A 119 3.20 2.04 7.22
CA GLY A 119 2.96 2.17 8.65
C GLY A 119 3.10 3.60 9.17
N VAL A 120 4.13 4.34 8.77
CA VAL A 120 4.33 5.73 9.23
C VAL A 120 3.64 6.71 8.28
N PHE A 121 3.99 6.70 6.99
CA PHE A 121 3.44 7.63 6.01
C PHE A 121 1.93 7.43 5.80
N GLY A 122 1.48 6.17 5.66
CA GLY A 122 0.05 5.86 5.54
C GLY A 122 -0.77 6.29 6.76
N MET A 123 -0.24 6.15 7.97
CA MET A 123 -0.91 6.63 9.19
C MET A 123 -0.94 8.16 9.28
N VAL A 124 0.13 8.85 8.89
CA VAL A 124 0.14 10.32 8.82
C VAL A 124 -0.93 10.82 7.84
N ILE A 125 -1.03 10.20 6.65
CA ILE A 125 -2.05 10.50 5.66
C ILE A 125 -3.46 10.23 6.21
N LEU A 126 -3.66 9.11 6.93
CA LEU A 126 -4.93 8.78 7.58
C LEU A 126 -5.37 9.87 8.56
N PHE A 127 -4.46 10.32 9.44
CA PHE A 127 -4.76 11.37 10.42
C PHE A 127 -5.01 12.73 9.77
N ALA A 128 -4.24 13.08 8.73
CA ALA A 128 -4.44 14.32 7.98
C ALA A 128 -5.80 14.33 7.27
N LEU A 129 -6.17 13.22 6.59
CA LEU A 129 -7.45 13.07 5.91
C LEU A 129 -8.64 12.98 6.87
N GLU A 130 -8.50 12.37 8.06
CA GLU A 130 -9.58 12.41 9.05
C GLU A 130 -9.85 13.84 9.54
N LYS A 131 -8.80 14.64 9.74
CA LYS A 131 -8.93 16.04 10.15
C LYS A 131 -9.61 16.89 9.06
N VAL A 132 -9.21 16.70 7.80
CA VAL A 132 -9.78 17.44 6.66
C VAL A 132 -11.18 16.94 6.28
N GLY A 133 -11.39 15.61 6.23
CA GLY A 133 -12.67 14.99 5.91
C GLY A 133 -13.74 15.26 6.96
N GLY A 134 -13.36 15.36 8.24
CA GLY A 134 -14.25 15.85 9.29
C GLY A 134 -14.71 17.30 9.06
N GLN A 135 -13.81 18.17 8.57
CA GLN A 135 -14.14 19.56 8.24
C GLN A 135 -14.97 19.68 6.96
N ALA A 136 -14.64 18.93 5.90
CA ALA A 136 -15.38 18.94 4.63
C ALA A 136 -16.80 18.35 4.78
N TRP A 137 -16.98 17.33 5.63
CA TRP A 137 -18.29 16.74 5.93
C TRP A 137 -19.16 17.63 6.83
N GLN A 138 -18.54 18.42 7.72
CA GLN A 138 -19.23 19.45 8.50
C GLN A 138 -19.64 20.64 7.62
N ALA A 139 -18.79 21.06 6.67
CA ALA A 139 -19.06 22.16 5.74
C ALA A 139 -20.17 21.87 4.72
N LEU A 140 -20.44 20.59 4.41
CA LEU A 140 -21.57 20.17 3.57
C LEU A 140 -22.90 20.00 4.34
N LYS A 141 -22.88 20.14 5.66
CA LYS A 141 -24.06 19.99 6.55
C LYS A 141 -24.48 21.29 7.26
N GLY A 142 -23.78 22.39 7.03
CA GLY A 142 -24.18 23.74 7.48
C GLY A 142 -24.75 24.53 6.32
#